data_AF-G4XRL6-F1
#
_entry.id   AF-G4XRL6-F1
#
_cell.length_a   1.000
_cell.length_b   1.000
_cell.length_c   1.000
_cell.angle_alpha   90.00
_cell.angle_beta   90.00
_cell.angle_gamma   90.00
#
_symmetry.space_group_name_H-M   'P 1'
#
loop_
_entity.id
_entity.type
_entity.pdbx_description
1 polymer ?
#
loop_
_entity_poly.entity_id
_entity_poly.type
_entity_poly.pdbx_seq_one_letter_code
_entity_poly.pdbx_strand_id
1 'polypeptide(L)'
;MSPPNSMSPATNGSTNGVAINGAKKLLDFDPSAAPPFKIADIRAAIPPHCWVKNPRRSLSYVLRDLLVILSFADAATKLDSWTVWPLYWIAQGTMFWAVFVLGHDCGHGSFSDSWLLNNVVGHILHSPILVPYHGWRISHKTHHQNHGNVEKDES
;
A
#
# COMPACT_ATOMS: atom_id res chain seq x y z
N MET A 1 -55.68 -26.73 -17.31
CA MET A 1 -55.95 -25.33 -17.67
C MET A 1 -54.66 -24.55 -17.44
N SER A 2 -53.79 -24.19 -18.38
CA SER A 2 -53.67 -24.40 -19.83
C SER A 2 -52.16 -24.31 -20.17
N PRO A 3 -51.61 -25.11 -21.12
CA PRO A 3 -50.35 -24.82 -21.81
C PRO A 3 -50.66 -24.17 -23.18
N PRO A 4 -49.69 -24.07 -24.12
CA PRO A 4 -48.46 -23.27 -24.17
C PRO A 4 -48.57 -22.16 -25.23
N ASN A 5 -47.55 -21.31 -25.40
CA ASN A 5 -47.35 -20.62 -26.69
C ASN A 5 -45.91 -20.77 -27.18
N SER A 6 -45.83 -21.25 -28.42
CA SER A 6 -44.66 -21.60 -29.21
C SER A 6 -44.50 -20.65 -30.40
N MET A 7 -43.28 -20.61 -30.95
CA MET A 7 -42.92 -20.18 -32.33
C MET A 7 -42.87 -18.65 -32.58
N SER A 8 -41.93 -18.07 -33.32
CA SER A 8 -40.99 -18.60 -34.33
C SER A 8 -39.93 -17.51 -34.75
N PRO A 9 -39.00 -17.77 -35.71
CA PRO A 9 -37.60 -17.30 -35.71
C PRO A 9 -37.23 -16.24 -36.78
N ALA A 10 -35.90 -16.07 -36.96
CA ALA A 10 -35.13 -15.35 -38.01
C ALA A 10 -34.79 -13.88 -37.65
N THR A 11 -33.53 -13.46 -37.76
CA THR A 11 -32.90 -13.22 -39.07
C THR A 11 -31.40 -13.48 -39.11
N ASN A 12 -30.98 -14.14 -40.20
CA ASN A 12 -29.62 -14.17 -40.71
C ASN A 12 -29.19 -12.75 -41.11
N GLY A 13 -28.10 -12.25 -40.52
CA GLY A 13 -27.34 -11.11 -41.00
C GLY A 13 -25.97 -11.57 -41.47
N SER A 14 -25.90 -12.21 -42.64
CA SER A 14 -24.65 -12.42 -43.35
C SER A 14 -24.15 -11.06 -43.84
N THR A 15 -23.20 -10.46 -43.13
CA THR A 15 -22.30 -9.45 -43.72
C THR A 15 -20.93 -10.09 -43.88
N ASN A 16 -20.69 -10.57 -45.11
CA ASN A 16 -19.37 -10.76 -45.66
C ASN A 16 -18.64 -9.41 -45.62
N GLY A 17 -17.89 -9.18 -44.54
CA GLY A 17 -17.03 -8.02 -44.35
C GLY A 17 -15.61 -8.50 -44.12
N VAL A 18 -14.83 -8.50 -45.19
CA VAL A 18 -13.38 -8.75 -45.30
C VAL A 18 -12.63 -8.61 -43.98
N ALA A 19 -11.97 -9.70 -43.58
CA ALA A 19 -10.95 -9.70 -42.55
C ALA A 19 -9.81 -8.75 -42.94
N ILE A 20 -9.83 -7.54 -42.39
CA ILE A 20 -8.65 -6.67 -42.36
C ILE A 20 -7.84 -7.03 -41.12
N ASN A 21 -6.84 -7.88 -41.35
CA ASN A 21 -5.84 -8.29 -40.39
C ASN A 21 -5.22 -7.08 -39.66
N GLY A 22 -5.25 -7.10 -38.33
CA GLY A 22 -4.21 -6.47 -37.51
C GLY A 22 -4.59 -5.24 -36.66
N ALA A 23 -5.67 -4.51 -36.93
CA ALA A 23 -5.83 -3.17 -36.32
C ALA A 23 -6.98 -2.98 -35.31
N LYS A 24 -7.89 -3.96 -35.12
CA LYS A 24 -9.17 -3.72 -34.40
C LYS A 24 -9.27 -4.29 -32.98
N LYS A 25 -8.22 -4.88 -32.43
CA LYS A 25 -8.22 -5.49 -31.08
C LYS A 25 -7.38 -4.72 -30.05
N LEU A 26 -7.26 -3.43 -30.27
CA LEU A 26 -6.69 -2.39 -29.41
C LEU A 26 -7.69 -1.23 -29.60
N LEU A 27 -8.53 -0.78 -28.67
CA LEU A 27 -8.54 -0.79 -27.22
C LEU A 27 -10.01 -0.57 -26.81
N ASP A 28 -10.66 -1.56 -26.20
CA ASP A 28 -11.78 -1.29 -25.29
C ASP A 28 -11.29 -1.80 -23.94
N PHE A 29 -10.43 -1.00 -23.30
CA PHE A 29 -9.94 -1.30 -21.97
C PHE A 29 -11.04 -0.87 -21.00
N ASP A 30 -11.81 -1.84 -20.50
CA ASP A 30 -12.72 -1.60 -19.38
C ASP A 30 -11.92 -1.62 -18.07
N PRO A 31 -11.68 -0.46 -17.41
CA PRO A 31 -10.96 -0.40 -16.15
C PRO A 31 -11.71 -1.10 -15.00
N SER A 32 -13.00 -1.40 -15.17
CA SER A 32 -13.84 -2.08 -14.17
C SER A 32 -13.77 -3.61 -14.28
N ALA A 33 -13.28 -4.13 -15.41
CA ALA A 33 -13.15 -5.57 -15.62
C ALA A 33 -12.04 -6.15 -14.74
N ALA A 34 -12.26 -7.38 -14.23
CA ALA A 34 -11.23 -8.06 -13.48
C ALA A 34 -9.98 -8.28 -14.35
N PRO A 35 -8.77 -8.10 -13.79
CA PRO A 35 -7.54 -8.31 -14.55
C PRO A 35 -7.43 -9.76 -15.03
N PRO A 36 -6.80 -10.02 -16.18
CA PRO A 36 -6.68 -11.36 -16.77
C PRO A 36 -5.66 -12.27 -16.06
N PHE A 37 -5.29 -11.95 -14.81
CA PHE A 37 -4.34 -12.69 -13.98
C PHE A 37 -4.78 -12.64 -12.51
N LYS A 38 -4.34 -13.63 -11.73
CA LYS A 38 -4.59 -13.70 -10.29
C LYS A 38 -3.42 -13.09 -9.51
N ILE A 39 -3.66 -12.73 -8.25
CA ILE A 39 -2.60 -12.26 -7.35
C ILE A 39 -1.48 -13.32 -7.17
N ALA A 40 -1.81 -14.60 -7.29
CA ALA A 40 -0.83 -15.69 -7.25
C ALA A 40 0.17 -15.62 -8.41
N ASP A 41 -0.30 -15.24 -9.61
CA ASP A 41 0.55 -15.11 -10.80
C ASP A 41 1.55 -13.95 -10.60
N ILE A 42 1.10 -12.83 -10.03
CA ILE A 42 1.96 -11.70 -9.66
C ILE A 42 3.02 -12.14 -8.64
N ARG A 43 2.60 -12.85 -7.58
CA ARG A 43 3.54 -13.32 -6.54
C ARG A 43 4.57 -14.29 -7.10
N ALA A 44 4.19 -15.15 -8.03
CA ALA A 44 5.09 -16.10 -8.68
C ALA A 44 6.10 -15.41 -9.60
N ALA A 45 5.76 -14.25 -10.16
CA ALA A 45 6.68 -13.47 -10.99
C ALA A 45 7.77 -12.74 -10.18
N ILE A 46 7.58 -12.55 -8.87
CA ILE A 46 8.55 -11.85 -8.00
C ILE A 46 9.69 -12.82 -7.61
N PRO A 47 10.97 -12.45 -7.87
CA PRO A 47 12.11 -13.30 -7.54
C PRO A 47 12.16 -13.72 -6.05
N PRO A 48 12.61 -14.96 -5.73
CA PRO A 48 12.66 -15.47 -4.36
C PRO A 48 13.40 -14.57 -3.36
N HIS A 49 14.48 -13.92 -3.81
CA HIS A 49 15.30 -13.06 -2.96
C HIS A 49 14.59 -11.77 -2.51
N CYS A 50 13.55 -11.32 -3.24
CA CYS A 50 12.74 -10.15 -2.84
C CYS A 50 11.84 -10.43 -1.63
N TRP A 51 11.60 -11.71 -1.31
CA TRP A 51 10.78 -12.11 -0.17
C TRP A 51 11.59 -12.23 1.14
N VAL A 52 12.92 -12.11 1.06
CA VAL A 52 13.80 -12.26 2.22
C VAL A 52 13.86 -10.94 3.00
N LYS A 53 13.31 -10.94 4.20
CA LYS A 53 13.38 -9.79 5.12
C LYS A 53 14.66 -9.85 5.92
N ASN A 54 15.30 -8.70 6.15
CA ASN A 54 16.51 -8.61 6.95
C ASN A 54 16.27 -7.72 8.18
N PRO A 55 15.96 -8.30 9.35
CA PRO A 55 15.65 -7.53 10.56
C PRO A 55 16.81 -6.63 11.02
N ARG A 56 18.07 -7.03 10.76
CA ARG A 56 19.23 -6.20 11.11
C ARG A 56 19.27 -4.93 10.27
N ARG A 57 18.96 -5.04 8.98
CA ARG A 57 18.83 -3.88 8.09
C ARG A 57 17.67 -2.99 8.52
N SER A 58 16.50 -3.57 8.82
CA SER A 58 15.34 -2.82 9.32
C SER A 58 15.65 -2.06 10.60
N LEU A 59 16.28 -2.72 11.59
CA LEU A 59 16.71 -2.10 12.85
C LEU A 59 17.80 -1.02 12.64
N SER A 60 18.68 -1.18 11.64
CA SER A 60 19.67 -0.15 11.32
C SER A 60 19.00 1.15 10.83
N TYR A 61 17.88 1.07 10.12
CA TYR A 61 17.10 2.24 9.73
C TYR A 61 16.42 2.91 10.93
N VAL A 62 15.90 2.10 11.87
CA VAL A 62 15.38 2.62 13.15
C VAL A 62 16.46 3.41 13.89
N LEU A 63 17.64 2.81 14.08
CA LEU A 63 18.74 3.48 14.78
C LEU A 63 19.17 4.76 14.05
N ARG A 64 19.35 4.70 12.73
CA ARG A 64 19.68 5.87 11.90
C ARG A 64 18.68 7.00 12.12
N ASP A 65 17.39 6.71 12.02
CA ASP A 65 16.34 7.73 12.06
C ASP A 65 16.23 8.35 13.46
N LEU A 66 16.38 7.55 14.51
CA LEU A 66 16.45 8.06 15.88
C LEU A 66 17.69 8.95 16.10
N LEU A 67 18.85 8.57 15.58
CA LEU A 67 20.05 9.41 15.67
C LEU A 67 19.87 10.74 14.95
N VAL A 68 19.25 10.75 13.77
CA VAL A 68 18.97 12.00 13.02
C VAL A 68 17.97 12.86 13.79
N ILE A 69 16.90 12.27 14.32
CA ILE A 69 15.90 12.97 15.15
C ILE A 69 16.55 13.64 16.36
N LEU A 70 17.39 12.91 17.10
CA LEU A 70 18.08 13.44 18.27
C LEU A 70 19.08 14.52 17.88
N SER A 71 19.76 14.37 16.74
CA SER A 71 20.70 15.36 16.22
C SER A 71 20.00 16.66 15.82
N PHE A 72 18.84 16.58 15.17
CA PHE A 72 18.05 17.76 14.84
C PHE A 72 17.52 18.48 16.09
N ALA A 73 17.04 17.73 17.08
CA ALA A 73 16.60 18.30 18.34
C ALA A 73 17.76 19.01 19.09
N ASP A 74 18.93 18.38 19.17
CA ASP A 74 20.14 18.97 19.78
C ASP A 74 20.66 20.20 18.99
N ALA A 75 20.62 20.16 17.67
CA ALA A 75 21.00 21.30 16.84
C ALA A 75 20.05 22.49 17.04
N ALA A 76 18.74 22.24 17.13
CA ALA A 76 17.75 23.30 17.34
C ALA A 76 17.95 24.03 18.68
N THR A 77 18.28 23.30 19.75
CA THR A 77 18.52 23.91 21.07
C THR A 77 19.82 24.69 21.15
N LYS A 78 20.84 24.33 20.34
CA LYS A 78 22.13 25.03 20.30
C LYS A 78 22.13 26.27 19.42
N LEU A 79 21.39 26.24 18.31
CA LEU A 79 21.33 27.37 17.38
C LEU A 79 20.32 28.43 17.82
N ASP A 80 19.26 28.02 18.52
CA ASP A 80 18.22 28.84 19.17
C ASP A 80 17.94 30.20 18.50
N SER A 81 17.46 30.14 17.26
CA SER A 81 17.16 31.32 16.45
C SER A 81 15.83 31.18 15.74
N TRP A 82 15.06 32.27 15.64
CA TRP A 82 13.78 32.32 14.95
C TRP A 82 13.81 31.83 13.51
N THR A 83 14.95 31.98 12.81
CA THR A 83 15.13 31.48 11.43
C THR A 83 15.36 29.97 11.36
N VAL A 84 15.84 29.35 12.43
CA VAL A 84 16.10 27.90 12.50
C VAL A 84 14.82 27.12 12.73
N TRP A 85 13.85 27.67 13.46
CA TRP A 85 12.61 26.98 13.82
C TRP A 85 11.79 26.48 12.62
N PRO A 86 11.53 27.27 11.55
CA PRO A 86 10.83 26.77 10.38
C PRO A 86 11.57 25.64 9.66
N LEU A 87 12.91 25.73 9.57
CA LEU A 87 13.74 24.68 8.96
C LEU A 87 13.69 23.41 9.81
N TYR A 88 13.80 23.55 11.14
CA TYR A 88 13.68 22.46 12.08
C TYR A 88 12.32 21.77 11.98
N TRP A 89 11.20 22.51 11.96
CA TRP A 89 9.87 21.89 11.86
C TRP A 89 9.70 21.04 10.61
N ILE A 90 10.17 21.54 9.46
CA ILE A 90 10.09 20.79 8.19
C ILE A 90 10.98 19.54 8.26
N ALA A 91 12.23 19.68 8.71
CA ALA A 91 13.18 18.58 8.77
C ALA A 91 12.77 17.52 9.82
N GLN A 92 12.41 17.96 11.02
CA GLN A 92 11.99 17.11 12.12
C GLN A 92 10.66 16.42 11.82
N GLY A 93 9.68 17.14 11.27
CA GLY A 93 8.39 16.57 10.85
C GLY A 93 8.57 15.50 9.78
N THR A 94 9.46 15.72 8.81
CA THR A 94 9.83 14.70 7.82
C THR A 94 10.41 13.44 8.47
N MET A 95 11.26 13.60 9.48
CA MET A 95 11.84 12.45 10.19
C MET A 95 10.82 11.71 11.06
N PHE A 96 9.83 12.39 11.64
CA PHE A 96 8.72 11.71 12.33
C PHE A 96 7.83 10.95 11.34
N TRP A 97 7.65 11.44 10.12
CA TRP A 97 7.02 10.66 9.07
C TRP A 97 7.84 9.41 8.69
N ALA A 98 9.18 9.50 8.65
CA ALA A 98 10.02 8.31 8.45
C ALA A 98 9.83 7.25 9.57
N VAL A 99 9.70 7.68 10.83
CA VAL A 99 9.35 6.80 11.96
C VAL A 99 7.96 6.18 11.77
N PHE A 100 6.97 6.95 11.30
CA PHE A 100 5.65 6.42 10.95
C PHE A 100 5.76 5.30 9.90
N VAL A 101 6.54 5.50 8.84
CA VAL A 101 6.76 4.50 7.78
C VAL A 101 7.39 3.22 8.32
N LEU A 102 8.39 3.31 9.20
CA LEU A 102 9.00 2.12 9.82
C LEU A 102 8.01 1.35 10.70
N GLY A 103 7.17 2.04 11.47
CA GLY A 103 6.08 1.41 12.21
C GLY A 103 4.98 0.85 11.29
N HIS A 104 4.70 1.51 10.18
CA HIS A 104 3.78 1.03 9.15
C HIS A 104 4.26 -0.30 8.53
N ASP A 105 5.55 -0.41 8.25
CA ASP A 105 6.18 -1.64 7.75
C ASP A 105 6.13 -2.79 8.77
N CYS A 106 6.18 -2.45 10.07
CA CYS A 106 5.88 -3.42 11.12
C CYS A 106 4.43 -3.90 11.04
N GLY A 107 3.48 -3.00 10.80
CA GLY A 107 2.05 -3.31 10.64
C GLY A 107 1.76 -4.24 9.45
N HIS A 108 2.49 -4.07 8.34
CA HIS A 108 2.45 -4.95 7.17
C HIS A 108 3.23 -6.27 7.34
N GLY A 109 4.08 -6.34 8.36
CA GLY A 109 5.00 -7.46 8.55
C GLY A 109 6.13 -7.53 7.52
N SER A 110 6.39 -6.44 6.79
CA SER A 110 7.55 -6.30 5.90
C SER A 110 8.84 -5.97 6.65
N PHE A 111 8.74 -5.45 7.88
CA PHE A 111 9.89 -5.14 8.73
C PHE A 111 10.71 -6.38 9.14
N SER A 112 10.04 -7.48 9.51
CA SER A 112 10.67 -8.76 9.85
C SER A 112 9.69 -9.93 9.71
N ASP A 113 10.20 -11.16 9.70
CA ASP A 113 9.37 -12.37 9.75
C ASP A 113 8.83 -12.70 11.15
N SER A 114 9.32 -12.02 12.19
CA SER A 114 8.86 -12.23 13.57
C SER A 114 7.68 -11.32 13.89
N TRP A 115 6.50 -11.94 14.10
CA TRP A 115 5.31 -11.22 14.54
C TRP A 115 5.57 -10.44 15.83
N LEU A 116 6.24 -11.05 16.81
CA LEU A 116 6.52 -10.39 18.09
C LEU A 116 7.42 -9.16 17.90
N LEU A 117 8.48 -9.28 17.10
CA LEU A 117 9.39 -8.17 16.83
C LEU A 117 8.65 -7.00 16.17
N ASN A 118 7.84 -7.28 15.16
CA ASN A 118 7.03 -6.25 14.50
C ASN A 118 6.05 -5.58 15.48
N ASN A 119 5.45 -6.33 16.40
CA ASN A 119 4.53 -5.77 17.39
C ASN A 119 5.25 -4.83 18.36
N VAL A 120 6.36 -5.28 18.94
CA VAL A 120 7.13 -4.50 19.90
C VAL A 120 7.69 -3.24 19.25
N VAL A 121 8.36 -3.38 18.12
CA VAL A 121 8.97 -2.25 17.40
C VAL A 121 7.89 -1.29 16.92
N GLY A 122 6.79 -1.79 16.33
CA GLY A 122 5.69 -0.95 15.87
C GLY A 122 5.08 -0.11 17.00
N HIS A 123 4.84 -0.69 18.17
CA HIS A 123 4.39 0.05 19.35
C HIS A 123 5.40 1.13 19.77
N ILE A 124 6.69 0.77 19.87
CA ILE A 124 7.74 1.72 20.27
C ILE A 124 7.84 2.90 19.28
N LEU A 125 7.78 2.65 17.97
CA LEU A 125 7.93 3.69 16.96
C LEU A 125 6.70 4.60 16.85
N HIS A 126 5.50 4.05 16.97
CA HIS A 126 4.27 4.83 16.84
C HIS A 126 3.87 5.60 18.10
N SER A 127 4.32 5.18 19.29
CA SER A 127 4.01 5.87 20.55
C SER A 127 4.46 7.35 20.60
N PRO A 128 5.71 7.72 20.25
CA PRO A 128 6.17 9.11 20.28
C PRO A 128 5.42 10.04 19.32
N ILE A 129 4.86 9.49 18.24
CA ILE A 129 4.08 10.24 17.24
C ILE A 129 2.57 10.14 17.46
N LEU A 130 2.16 9.63 18.64
CA LEU A 130 0.76 9.55 19.09
C LEU A 130 -0.15 8.71 18.16
N VAL A 131 0.43 7.72 17.48
CA VAL A 131 -0.35 6.77 16.66
C VAL A 131 -0.63 5.51 17.49
N PRO A 132 -1.90 5.15 17.75
CA PRO A 132 -2.23 3.94 18.50
C PRO A 132 -2.01 2.69 17.64
N TYR A 133 -0.77 2.18 17.63
CA TYR A 133 -0.31 1.12 16.71
C TYR A 133 -1.27 -0.08 16.58
N HIS A 134 -1.83 -0.56 17.68
CA HIS A 134 -2.72 -1.73 17.64
C HIS A 134 -4.02 -1.47 16.89
N GLY A 135 -4.67 -0.34 17.16
CA GLY A 135 -5.89 0.03 16.43
C GLY A 135 -5.56 0.38 14.99
N TRP A 136 -4.52 1.21 14.82
CA TRP A 136 -4.06 1.67 13.51
C TRP A 136 -3.71 0.52 12.56
N ARG A 137 -2.95 -0.50 12.99
CA ARG A 137 -2.59 -1.61 12.08
C ARG A 137 -3.80 -2.41 11.60
N ILE A 138 -4.87 -2.45 12.39
CA ILE A 138 -6.09 -3.20 12.06
C ILE A 138 -6.89 -2.40 11.04
N SER A 139 -7.19 -1.13 11.34
CA SER A 139 -7.91 -0.25 10.40
C SER A 139 -7.13 -0.08 9.10
N HIS A 140 -5.80 0.10 9.18
CA HIS A 140 -4.93 0.25 8.02
C HIS A 140 -4.91 -0.99 7.11
N LYS A 141 -4.99 -2.19 7.69
CA LYS A 141 -5.14 -3.42 6.90
C LYS A 141 -6.48 -3.45 6.16
N THR A 142 -7.57 -3.04 6.80
CA THR A 142 -8.89 -2.93 6.17
C THR A 142 -8.87 -1.91 5.03
N HIS A 143 -8.29 -0.74 5.27
CA HIS A 143 -8.06 0.29 4.24
C HIS A 143 -7.35 -0.28 3.01
N HIS A 144 -6.21 -0.97 3.18
CA HIS A 144 -5.49 -1.57 2.05
C HIS A 144 -6.27 -2.69 1.32
N GLN A 145 -7.14 -3.41 2.01
CA GLN A 145 -7.98 -4.43 1.39
C GLN A 145 -9.13 -3.84 0.57
N ASN A 146 -9.59 -2.64 0.93
CA ASN A 146 -10.75 -1.97 0.36
C ASN A 146 -10.43 -0.64 -0.33
N HIS A 147 -9.16 -0.32 -0.55
CA HIS A 147 -8.72 1.00 -1.02
C HIS A 147 -9.47 1.42 -2.28
N GLY A 148 -10.16 2.56 -2.22
CA GLY A 148 -10.96 3.07 -3.33
C GLY A 148 -12.35 2.45 -3.48
N ASN A 149 -12.81 1.66 -2.50
CA ASN A 149 -14.18 1.18 -2.40
C ASN A 149 -15.03 2.13 -1.54
N VAL A 150 -16.04 2.77 -2.15
CA VAL A 150 -16.85 3.81 -1.49
C VAL A 150 -17.60 3.36 -0.23
N GLU A 151 -17.90 2.06 -0.10
CA GLU A 151 -18.69 1.51 1.01
C GLU A 151 -17.83 0.81 2.07
N LYS A 152 -16.67 0.29 1.66
CA LYS A 152 -15.84 -0.61 2.48
C LYS A 152 -14.50 -0.02 2.87
N ASP A 153 -14.11 1.11 2.29
CA ASP A 153 -12.91 1.82 2.70
C ASP A 153 -13.18 2.57 4.01
N GLU A 154 -12.84 1.91 5.12
CA GLU A 154 -12.92 2.45 6.47
C GLU A 154 -11.58 3.14 6.79
N SER A 155 -11.45 4.42 6.43
CA SER A 155 -10.25 5.25 6.70
C SER A 155 -10.29 5.92 8.07
#